data_AF-A0A0G3V4K9-F1
#
_entry.id   AF-A0A0G3V4K9-F1
#
_cell.length_a   1.000
_cell.length_b   1.000
_cell.length_c   1.000
_cell.angle_alpha   90.00
_cell.angle_beta   90.00
_cell.angle_gamma   90.00
#
_symmetry.space_group_name_H-M   'P 1'
#
loop_
_entity.id
_entity.type
_entity.pdbx_description
1 polymer ?
#
loop_
_entity_poly.entity_id
_entity_poly.type
_entity_poly.pdbx_seq_one_letter_code
_entity_poly.pdbx_strand_id
1 'polypeptide(L)'
;MLRCVVYGVLQERKSMLVARPQLVRFVILFPGRTGSTFLVSALDSHRDVEAKGEVLDGLRAKGVETQRAWVDRYLRGPVVGRSKAIGFKTKLRDVLDQEAFTAAVERYNTQIIVLDRRNDVKHAVSRITARVLRERTGRWNRYEGSAELGLLEIDPEDFAARLAAVEEEKGVIRSFVDGLDRPHLHIDYEDLCADPPATFEKVFKYLGVRSLPVAGATLKNTSDDLREVIANFDELRELYAGTAYEAMFDAAG
;
A
#
# COMPACT_ATOMS: atom_id res chain seq x y z
N MET A 1 -8.02 -20.07 15.98
CA MET A 1 -9.14 -20.49 15.11
C MET A 1 -9.40 -19.35 14.16
N LEU A 2 -8.71 -19.34 13.01
CA LEU A 2 -8.79 -18.26 12.02
C LEU A 2 -10.24 -18.10 11.53
N ARG A 3 -10.84 -16.93 11.73
CA ARG A 3 -12.10 -16.56 11.08
C ARG A 3 -11.78 -15.75 9.82
N CYS A 4 -11.77 -16.45 8.68
CA CYS A 4 -11.93 -15.82 7.37
C CYS A 4 -13.36 -15.26 7.32
N VAL A 5 -13.52 -13.93 7.28
CA VAL A 5 -14.84 -13.32 7.16
C VAL A 5 -15.24 -13.37 5.68
N VAL A 6 -15.96 -14.42 5.31
CA VAL A 6 -16.52 -14.62 3.98
C VAL A 6 -17.92 -14.02 3.96
N TYR A 7 -18.11 -12.88 3.30
CA TYR A 7 -19.44 -12.39 2.94
C TYR A 7 -19.82 -12.98 1.58
N GLY A 8 -20.46 -14.14 1.61
CA GLY A 8 -20.83 -14.89 0.41
C GLY A 8 -22.10 -14.37 -0.25
N VAL A 9 -22.05 -14.15 -1.58
CA VAL A 9 -23.10 -14.56 -2.51
C VAL A 9 -22.43 -15.07 -3.79
N LEU A 10 -22.59 -16.37 -4.07
CA LEU A 10 -22.29 -16.97 -5.37
C LEU A 10 -23.35 -16.49 -6.37
N GLN A 11 -22.95 -15.70 -7.38
CA GLN A 11 -23.81 -15.32 -8.51
C GLN A 11 -23.15 -15.78 -9.81
N GLU A 12 -23.92 -16.50 -10.61
CA GLU A 12 -23.51 -17.20 -11.82
C GLU A 12 -22.96 -16.30 -12.95
N ARG A 13 -22.11 -16.91 -13.76
CA ARG A 13 -21.16 -16.28 -14.68
C ARG A 13 -21.77 -15.98 -16.06
N LYS A 14 -21.89 -14.70 -16.38
CA LYS A 14 -21.58 -14.19 -17.73
C LYS A 14 -20.63 -13.00 -17.58
N SER A 15 -19.31 -13.23 -17.57
CA SER A 15 -18.36 -12.12 -17.67
C SER A 15 -18.41 -11.59 -19.10
N MET A 16 -18.94 -10.38 -19.27
CA MET A 16 -18.81 -9.69 -20.56
C MET A 16 -17.33 -9.41 -20.82
N LEU A 17 -16.92 -9.61 -22.07
CA LEU A 17 -15.59 -9.24 -22.51
C LEU A 17 -15.47 -7.71 -22.55
N VAL A 18 -14.33 -7.20 -22.11
CA VAL A 18 -13.99 -5.78 -22.08
C VAL A 18 -12.95 -5.51 -23.16
N ALA A 19 -13.24 -4.57 -24.06
CA ALA A 19 -12.29 -4.14 -25.07
C ALA A 19 -11.26 -3.16 -24.49
N ARG A 20 -10.03 -3.16 -25.01
CA ARG A 20 -8.94 -2.27 -24.56
C ARG A 20 -9.31 -0.80 -24.36
N PRO A 21 -10.13 -0.16 -25.23
CA PRO A 21 -10.51 1.24 -25.03
C PRO A 21 -11.39 1.49 -23.80
N GLN A 22 -12.10 0.46 -23.32
CA GLN A 22 -12.96 0.52 -22.13
C GLN A 22 -12.24 0.09 -20.84
N LEU A 23 -10.99 -0.35 -20.96
CA LEU A 23 -10.21 -0.82 -19.82
C LEU A 23 -9.75 0.35 -18.96
N VAL A 24 -10.05 0.31 -17.67
CA VAL A 24 -9.50 1.24 -16.67
C VAL A 24 -8.13 0.75 -16.24
N ARG A 25 -7.20 1.68 -16.05
CA ARG A 25 -5.83 1.39 -15.62
C ARG A 25 -5.56 2.17 -14.36
N PHE A 26 -4.91 1.55 -13.38
CA PHE A 26 -4.54 2.24 -12.16
C PHE A 26 -3.17 1.85 -11.62
N VAL A 27 -2.57 2.76 -10.87
CA VAL A 27 -1.37 2.52 -10.08
C VAL A 27 -1.65 2.90 -8.63
N ILE A 28 -1.21 2.07 -7.69
CA ILE A 28 -1.21 2.40 -6.27
C ILE A 28 0.23 2.77 -5.85
N LEU A 29 0.42 4.03 -5.46
CA LEU A 29 1.68 4.56 -4.93
C LEU A 29 1.61 4.61 -3.40
N PHE A 30 2.69 4.21 -2.73
CA PHE A 30 2.74 4.18 -1.27
C PHE A 30 4.18 4.13 -0.75
N PRO A 31 4.46 4.68 0.44
CA PRO A 31 5.79 4.68 1.07
C PRO A 31 6.15 3.34 1.75
N GLY A 32 5.45 2.23 1.47
CA GLY A 32 5.63 0.97 2.22
C GLY A 32 4.95 0.95 3.59
N ARG A 33 4.52 -0.22 4.07
CA ARG A 33 3.89 -0.41 5.41
C ARG A 33 2.62 0.42 5.69
N THR A 34 1.88 0.79 4.65
CA THR A 34 0.60 1.53 4.73
C THR A 34 -0.62 0.64 4.45
N GLY A 35 -0.51 -0.68 4.61
CA GLY A 35 -1.62 -1.61 4.31
C GLY A 35 -1.80 -1.97 2.83
N SER A 36 -0.87 -1.58 1.94
CA SER A 36 -1.00 -1.80 0.49
C SER A 36 -1.18 -3.25 0.07
N THR A 37 -0.67 -4.21 0.85
CA THR A 37 -0.89 -5.64 0.61
C THR A 37 -2.35 -6.04 0.84
N PHE A 38 -3.00 -5.51 1.89
CA PHE A 38 -4.42 -5.75 2.14
C PHE A 38 -5.26 -5.16 1.00
N LEU A 39 -5.04 -3.88 0.68
CA LEU A 39 -5.74 -3.20 -0.41
C LEU A 39 -5.62 -3.95 -1.74
N VAL A 40 -4.40 -4.29 -2.17
CA VAL A 40 -4.18 -4.97 -3.46
C VAL A 40 -4.74 -6.37 -3.49
N SER A 41 -4.58 -7.17 -2.43
CA SER A 41 -5.12 -8.54 -2.41
C SER A 41 -6.66 -8.54 -2.42
N ALA A 42 -7.29 -7.60 -1.73
CA ALA A 42 -8.73 -7.43 -1.78
C ALA A 42 -9.19 -6.99 -3.18
N LEU A 43 -8.50 -6.03 -3.81
CA LEU A 43 -8.80 -5.64 -5.19
C LEU A 43 -8.63 -6.80 -6.18
N ASP A 44 -7.59 -7.62 -6.04
CA ASP A 44 -7.37 -8.78 -6.93
C ASP A 44 -8.40 -9.90 -6.71
N SER A 45 -9.06 -9.93 -5.55
CA SER A 45 -10.21 -10.84 -5.30
C SER A 45 -11.48 -10.42 -6.05
N HIS A 46 -11.54 -9.18 -6.53
CA HIS A 46 -12.70 -8.65 -7.23
C HIS A 46 -12.74 -9.13 -8.69
N ARG A 47 -13.84 -9.79 -9.08
CA ARG A 47 -13.97 -10.44 -10.40
C ARG A 47 -13.72 -9.55 -11.64
N ASP A 48 -13.94 -8.25 -11.51
CA ASP A 48 -13.77 -7.27 -12.61
C ASP A 48 -12.43 -6.51 -12.51
N VAL A 49 -11.55 -6.83 -11.56
CA VAL A 49 -10.29 -6.13 -11.31
C VAL A 49 -9.12 -7.11 -11.33
N GLU A 50 -8.02 -6.74 -11.97
CA GLU A 50 -6.73 -7.41 -11.82
C GLU A 50 -5.75 -6.46 -11.13
N ALA A 51 -5.21 -6.84 -9.98
CA ALA A 51 -4.32 -5.99 -9.18
C ALA A 51 -3.03 -6.73 -8.83
N LYS A 52 -1.90 -6.33 -9.43
CA LYS A 52 -0.59 -6.93 -9.13
C LYS A 52 0.11 -6.26 -7.95
N GLY A 53 0.92 -7.06 -7.25
CA GLY A 53 1.82 -6.58 -6.20
C GLY A 53 2.98 -5.73 -6.72
N GLU A 54 4.06 -5.67 -5.95
CA GLU A 54 5.25 -4.84 -6.21
C GLU A 54 6.16 -5.45 -7.29
N VAL A 55 5.65 -5.56 -8.53
CA VAL A 55 6.38 -6.20 -9.63
C VAL A 55 7.66 -5.43 -9.99
N LEU A 56 7.64 -4.10 -9.88
CA LEU A 56 8.77 -3.25 -10.29
C LEU A 56 10.02 -3.47 -9.44
N ASP A 57 9.87 -3.75 -8.14
CA ASP A 57 11.00 -4.05 -7.23
C ASP A 57 11.81 -5.25 -7.72
N GLY A 58 11.13 -6.34 -8.07
CA GLY A 58 11.77 -7.55 -8.64
C GLY A 58 12.34 -7.34 -10.05
N LEU A 59 11.97 -6.27 -10.75
CA LEU A 59 12.52 -5.93 -12.06
C LEU A 59 13.75 -5.02 -11.98
N ARG A 60 14.08 -4.46 -10.81
CA ARG A 60 15.23 -3.54 -10.66
C ARG A 60 16.54 -4.20 -11.10
N ALA A 61 16.75 -5.46 -10.71
CA ALA A 61 17.92 -6.25 -11.10
C ALA A 61 18.00 -6.56 -12.61
N LYS A 62 16.90 -6.39 -13.35
CA LYS A 62 16.82 -6.61 -14.80
C LYS A 62 16.99 -5.32 -15.62
N GLY A 63 17.18 -4.19 -14.95
CA GLY A 63 17.46 -2.90 -15.56
C GLY A 63 16.23 -2.12 -16.04
N VAL A 64 16.48 -0.86 -16.37
CA VAL A 64 15.49 0.17 -16.76
C VAL A 64 14.62 -0.28 -17.93
N GLU A 65 15.23 -0.80 -19.00
CA GLU A 65 14.49 -1.19 -20.22
C GLU A 65 13.50 -2.32 -19.98
N THR A 66 13.87 -3.31 -19.17
CA THR A 66 12.96 -4.40 -18.79
C THR A 66 11.77 -3.86 -17.99
N GLN A 67 12.02 -2.92 -17.06
CA GLN A 67 10.97 -2.31 -16.26
C GLN A 67 10.03 -1.45 -17.12
N ARG A 68 10.58 -0.59 -17.99
CA ARG A 68 9.83 0.22 -18.95
C ARG A 68 8.95 -0.64 -19.86
N ALA A 69 9.50 -1.68 -20.46
CA ALA A 69 8.77 -2.60 -21.33
C ALA A 69 7.64 -3.33 -20.58
N TRP A 70 7.86 -3.69 -19.32
CA TRP A 70 6.83 -4.30 -18.49
C TRP A 70 5.69 -3.32 -18.21
N VAL A 71 5.99 -2.08 -17.79
CA VAL A 71 4.98 -1.03 -17.51
C VAL A 71 4.17 -0.74 -18.77
N ASP A 72 4.83 -0.51 -19.90
CA ASP A 72 4.13 -0.20 -21.16
C ASP A 72 3.20 -1.34 -21.58
N ARG A 73 3.70 -2.59 -21.57
CA ARG A 73 2.90 -3.76 -21.93
C ARG A 73 1.73 -3.98 -20.97
N TYR A 74 1.96 -3.86 -19.67
CA TYR A 74 0.92 -4.11 -18.67
C TYR A 74 -0.17 -3.05 -18.77
N LEU A 75 0.19 -1.76 -18.75
CA LEU A 75 -0.78 -0.67 -18.87
C LEU A 75 -1.50 -0.71 -20.23
N ARG A 76 -0.83 -1.06 -21.33
CA ARG A 76 -1.53 -1.25 -22.63
C ARG A 76 -2.70 -2.23 -22.52
N GLY A 77 -2.52 -3.32 -21.76
CA GLY A 77 -3.52 -4.34 -21.54
C GLY A 77 -3.85 -5.18 -22.79
N PRO A 78 -4.64 -6.26 -22.63
CA PRO A 78 -5.06 -7.10 -23.74
C PRO A 78 -6.01 -6.35 -24.68
N VAL A 79 -6.15 -6.81 -25.93
CA VAL A 79 -7.13 -6.25 -26.89
C VAL A 79 -8.55 -6.48 -26.37
N VAL A 80 -8.78 -7.67 -25.83
CA VAL A 80 -10.02 -8.08 -25.18
C VAL A 80 -9.68 -8.86 -23.91
N GLY A 81 -10.32 -8.54 -22.79
CA GLY A 81 -10.08 -9.16 -21.49
C GLY A 81 -11.37 -9.39 -20.69
N ARG A 82 -11.24 -10.01 -19.51
CA ARG A 82 -12.36 -10.16 -18.56
C ARG A 82 -12.40 -9.06 -17.50
N SER A 83 -11.24 -8.50 -17.17
CA SER A 83 -11.11 -7.41 -16.20
C SER A 83 -11.55 -6.09 -16.82
N LYS A 84 -12.32 -5.31 -16.04
CA LYS A 84 -12.69 -3.93 -16.36
C LYS A 84 -11.62 -2.94 -15.91
N ALA A 85 -10.88 -3.28 -14.85
CA ALA A 85 -9.75 -2.52 -14.37
C ALA A 85 -8.51 -3.41 -14.24
N ILE A 86 -7.36 -2.90 -14.65
CA ILE A 86 -6.06 -3.51 -14.34
C ILE A 86 -5.15 -2.51 -13.65
N GLY A 87 -4.36 -2.98 -12.70
CA GLY A 87 -3.42 -2.12 -12.02
C GLY A 87 -2.39 -2.88 -11.23
N PHE A 88 -1.47 -2.12 -10.63
CA PHE A 88 -0.45 -2.68 -9.75
C PHE A 88 -0.06 -1.66 -8.69
N LYS A 89 0.51 -2.15 -7.59
CA LYS A 89 1.15 -1.28 -6.59
C LYS A 89 2.65 -1.19 -6.79
N THR A 90 3.23 -0.05 -6.50
CA THR A 90 4.68 0.12 -6.46
C THR A 90 5.07 1.24 -5.51
N LYS A 91 6.25 1.15 -4.89
CA LYS A 91 6.85 2.32 -4.24
C LYS A 91 7.50 3.15 -5.34
N LEU A 92 7.35 4.47 -5.28
CA LEU A 92 7.90 5.33 -6.32
C LEU A 92 9.42 5.19 -6.45
N ARG A 93 10.14 4.95 -5.34
CA ARG A 93 11.58 4.67 -5.33
C ARG A 93 12.00 3.39 -6.09
N ASP A 94 11.06 2.47 -6.32
CA ASP A 94 11.31 1.22 -7.05
C ASP A 94 11.17 1.42 -8.59
N VAL A 95 10.66 2.59 -9.01
CA VAL A 95 10.62 3.04 -10.40
C VAL A 95 11.99 3.58 -10.80
N LEU A 96 12.70 2.87 -11.67
CA LEU A 96 14.06 3.23 -12.09
C LEU A 96 14.09 4.46 -13.01
N ASP A 97 12.96 4.75 -13.67
CA ASP A 97 12.82 5.85 -14.61
C ASP A 97 11.45 6.50 -14.47
N GLN A 98 11.40 7.59 -13.70
CA GLN A 98 10.15 8.27 -13.37
C GLN A 98 9.60 9.09 -14.54
N GLU A 99 10.45 9.57 -15.45
CA GLU A 99 9.99 10.30 -16.64
C GLU A 99 9.25 9.35 -17.60
N ALA A 100 9.85 8.20 -17.90
CA ALA A 100 9.22 7.17 -18.73
C ALA A 100 7.96 6.60 -18.07
N PHE A 101 7.97 6.47 -16.74
CA PHE A 101 6.81 6.05 -15.97
C PHE A 101 5.66 7.07 -16.07
N THR A 102 5.96 8.36 -15.90
CA THR A 102 5.00 9.47 -16.07
C THR A 102 4.42 9.47 -17.48
N ALA A 103 5.26 9.37 -18.51
CA ALA A 103 4.81 9.28 -19.89
C ALA A 103 3.91 8.07 -20.16
N ALA A 104 4.12 6.93 -19.47
CA ALA A 104 3.25 5.77 -19.56
C ALA A 104 1.90 6.00 -18.84
N VAL A 105 1.94 6.59 -17.65
CA VAL A 105 0.73 7.01 -16.90
C VAL A 105 -0.13 7.91 -17.77
N GLU A 106 0.47 8.90 -18.42
CA GLU A 106 -0.19 9.83 -19.34
C GLU A 106 -0.78 9.14 -20.57
N ARG A 107 0.08 8.45 -21.34
CA ARG A 107 -0.27 7.75 -22.59
C ARG A 107 -1.47 6.83 -22.42
N TYR A 108 -1.56 6.15 -21.29
CA TYR A 108 -2.61 5.16 -21.05
C TYR A 108 -3.77 5.68 -20.19
N ASN A 109 -3.80 6.98 -19.88
CA ASN A 109 -4.80 7.60 -18.99
C ASN A 109 -4.98 6.82 -17.67
N THR A 110 -3.87 6.47 -17.06
CA THR A 110 -3.81 5.66 -15.83
C THR A 110 -4.23 6.49 -14.62
N GLN A 111 -5.21 5.99 -13.86
CA GLN A 111 -5.64 6.57 -12.60
C GLN A 111 -4.62 6.33 -11.49
N ILE A 112 -4.47 7.29 -10.58
CA ILE A 112 -3.55 7.18 -9.46
C ILE A 112 -4.33 7.00 -8.16
N ILE A 113 -3.90 6.04 -7.34
CA ILE A 113 -4.33 5.86 -5.96
C ILE A 113 -3.08 6.05 -5.09
N VAL A 114 -3.16 6.92 -4.09
CA VAL A 114 -2.11 7.15 -3.11
C VAL A 114 -2.56 6.53 -1.80
N LEU A 115 -1.78 5.59 -1.26
CA LEU A 115 -2.04 4.99 0.03
C LEU A 115 -1.01 5.49 1.04
N ASP A 116 -1.48 6.26 2.01
CA ASP A 116 -0.68 6.86 3.06
C ASP A 116 -1.03 6.29 4.46
N ARG A 117 -0.29 6.71 5.47
CA ARG A 117 -0.58 6.45 6.88
C ARG A 117 -0.43 7.72 7.68
N ARG A 118 -1.48 8.22 8.31
CA ARG A 118 -1.45 9.54 8.98
C ARG A 118 -0.46 9.60 10.14
N ASN A 119 -0.27 8.49 10.85
CA ASN A 119 0.63 8.45 12.00
C ASN A 119 2.06 8.04 11.60
N ASP A 120 2.93 9.04 11.42
CA ASP A 120 4.33 8.86 10.99
C ASP A 120 5.20 8.17 12.05
N VAL A 121 4.94 8.42 13.34
CA VAL A 121 5.61 7.72 14.45
C VAL A 121 5.33 6.22 14.36
N LYS A 122 4.07 5.82 14.30
CA LYS A 122 3.68 4.41 14.13
C LYS A 122 4.19 3.84 12.81
N HIS A 123 4.38 4.67 11.78
CA HIS A 123 4.96 4.25 10.51
C HIS A 123 6.46 3.93 10.64
N ALA A 124 7.22 4.80 11.30
CA ALA A 124 8.63 4.58 11.61
C ALA A 124 8.83 3.32 12.46
N VAL A 125 8.09 3.19 13.56
CA VAL A 125 8.13 1.99 14.44
C VAL A 125 7.79 0.74 13.63
N SER A 126 6.75 0.80 12.80
CA SER A 126 6.36 -0.31 11.92
C SER A 126 7.48 -0.76 10.97
N ARG A 127 8.32 0.16 10.48
CA ARG A 127 9.49 -0.17 9.65
C ARG A 127 10.58 -0.84 10.47
N ILE A 128 10.88 -0.31 11.66
CA ILE A 128 11.87 -0.85 12.60
C ILE A 128 11.49 -2.27 13.03
N THR A 129 10.27 -2.47 13.53
CA THR A 129 9.78 -3.79 13.95
C THR A 129 9.79 -4.80 12.81
N ALA A 130 9.45 -4.37 11.58
CA ALA A 130 9.47 -5.26 10.42
C ALA A 130 10.89 -5.68 10.01
N ARG A 131 11.89 -4.79 10.12
CA ARG A 131 13.30 -5.10 9.90
C ARG A 131 13.79 -6.13 10.92
N VAL A 132 13.55 -5.88 12.21
CA VAL A 132 13.91 -6.80 13.30
C VAL A 132 13.23 -8.16 13.14
N LEU A 133 11.95 -8.19 12.76
CA LEU A 133 11.24 -9.44 12.48
C LEU A 133 11.89 -10.21 11.32
N ARG A 134 12.27 -9.50 10.25
CA ARG A 134 12.90 -10.10 9.07
C ARG A 134 14.26 -10.67 9.40
N GLU A 135 15.07 -9.98 10.20
CA GLU A 135 16.37 -10.47 10.67
C GLU A 135 16.24 -11.73 11.54
N ARG A 136 15.24 -11.76 12.43
CA ARG A 136 15.04 -12.90 13.36
C ARG A 136 14.36 -14.11 12.72
N THR A 137 13.41 -13.89 11.81
CA THR A 137 12.50 -14.94 11.33
C THR A 137 12.49 -15.13 9.82
N GLY A 138 13.18 -14.27 9.08
CA GLY A 138 13.08 -14.24 7.62
C GLY A 138 11.71 -13.78 7.12
N ARG A 139 10.86 -13.13 7.93
CA ARG A 139 9.51 -12.69 7.52
C ARG A 139 9.25 -11.22 7.82
N TRP A 140 8.43 -10.58 6.99
CA TRP A 140 8.07 -9.15 7.13
C TRP A 140 6.78 -8.90 7.94
N ASN A 141 5.98 -9.94 8.17
CA ASN A 141 4.73 -9.90 8.91
C ASN A 141 4.68 -11.05 9.92
N ARG A 142 3.98 -10.82 11.05
CA ARG A 142 3.63 -11.85 12.02
C ARG A 142 2.52 -12.73 11.45
N TYR A 143 2.60 -14.04 11.72
CA TYR A 143 1.57 -15.02 11.37
C TYR A 143 1.02 -15.62 12.67
N GLU A 144 -0.23 -16.11 12.69
CA GLU A 144 -0.76 -16.83 13.86
C GLU A 144 0.22 -17.97 14.25
N GLY A 145 0.65 -17.98 15.51
CA GLY A 145 1.64 -18.93 16.04
C GLY A 145 3.11 -18.52 15.95
N SER A 146 3.45 -17.33 15.43
CA SER A 146 4.82 -16.79 15.55
C SER A 146 5.06 -16.20 16.94
N ALA A 147 6.21 -16.50 17.55
CA ALA A 147 6.64 -15.92 18.82
C ALA A 147 6.47 -14.40 18.81
N GLU A 148 5.88 -13.85 19.87
CA GLU A 148 5.78 -12.40 20.05
C GLU A 148 7.21 -11.82 20.01
N LEU A 149 7.44 -10.85 19.13
CA LEU A 149 8.51 -9.91 19.46
C LEU A 149 7.97 -9.17 20.68
N GLY A 150 8.49 -9.47 21.86
CA GLY A 150 8.21 -8.64 23.03
C GLY A 150 8.61 -7.19 22.78
N LEU A 151 8.50 -6.36 23.80
CA LEU A 151 8.92 -4.97 23.74
C LEU A 151 10.31 -4.84 23.10
N LEU A 152 10.40 -4.00 22.08
CA LEU A 152 11.64 -3.71 21.37
C LEU A 152 12.21 -2.41 21.94
N GLU A 153 13.45 -2.48 22.41
CA GLU A 153 14.22 -1.27 22.67
C GLU A 153 14.64 -0.68 21.32
N ILE A 154 14.27 0.58 21.09
CA ILE A 154 14.52 1.27 19.83
C ILE A 154 15.56 2.36 20.08
N ASP A 155 16.64 2.31 19.31
CA ASP A 155 17.67 3.35 19.27
C ASP A 155 17.05 4.68 18.78
N PRO A 156 17.16 5.78 19.55
CA PRO A 156 16.68 7.10 19.14
C PRO A 156 17.21 7.59 17.80
N GLU A 157 18.47 7.27 17.45
CA GLU A 157 19.07 7.69 16.19
C GLU A 157 18.47 6.93 15.01
N ASP A 158 18.27 5.60 15.13
CA ASP A 158 17.57 4.83 14.10
C ASP A 158 16.11 5.26 14.01
N PHE A 159 15.44 5.57 15.13
CA PHE A 159 14.08 6.11 15.09
C PHE A 159 14.01 7.42 14.31
N ALA A 160 14.87 8.39 14.62
CA ALA A 160 14.93 9.67 13.93
C ALA A 160 15.21 9.49 12.42
N ALA A 161 16.17 8.64 12.07
CA ALA A 161 16.49 8.34 10.67
C ALA A 161 15.31 7.71 9.93
N ARG A 162 14.53 6.84 10.59
CA ARG A 162 13.36 6.18 9.99
C ARG A 162 12.18 7.12 9.84
N LEU A 163 11.99 8.03 10.78
CA LEU A 163 10.97 9.07 10.73
C LEU A 163 11.24 10.03 9.57
N ALA A 164 12.47 10.56 9.48
CA ALA A 164 12.88 11.41 8.36
C ALA A 164 12.72 10.70 6.99
N ALA A 165 13.09 9.42 6.90
CA ALA A 165 12.89 8.62 5.69
C ALA A 165 11.41 8.30 5.38
N VAL A 166 10.49 8.39 6.35
CA VAL A 166 9.04 8.33 6.09
C VAL A 166 8.59 9.64 5.47
N GLU A 167 8.94 10.77 6.08
CA GLU A 167 8.58 12.11 5.59
C GLU A 167 9.10 12.35 4.17
N GLU A 168 10.37 12.04 3.92
CA GLU A 168 10.99 12.21 2.61
C GLU A 168 10.26 11.40 1.54
N GLU A 169 10.00 10.11 1.79
CA GLU A 169 9.32 9.24 0.82
C GLU A 169 7.89 9.71 0.54
N LYS A 170 7.18 10.18 1.56
CA LYS A 170 5.85 10.80 1.40
C LYS A 170 5.92 12.10 0.60
N GLY A 171 6.89 12.96 0.89
CA GLY A 171 7.11 14.22 0.18
C GLY A 171 7.43 14.00 -1.30
N VAL A 172 8.25 12.99 -1.62
CA VAL A 172 8.56 12.58 -2.99
C VAL A 172 7.32 12.06 -3.71
N ILE A 173 6.50 11.21 -3.08
CA ILE A 173 5.24 10.72 -3.67
C ILE A 173 4.27 11.88 -3.90
N ARG A 174 4.10 12.77 -2.91
CA ARG A 174 3.23 13.95 -3.03
C ARG A 174 3.66 14.83 -4.20
N SER A 175 4.94 15.18 -4.26
CA SER A 175 5.49 16.03 -5.34
C SER A 175 5.32 15.38 -6.71
N PHE A 176 5.54 14.06 -6.82
CA PHE A 176 5.31 13.33 -8.07
C PHE A 176 3.85 13.40 -8.50
N VAL A 177 2.91 13.17 -7.58
CA VAL A 177 1.47 13.13 -7.89
C VAL A 177 0.92 14.52 -8.18
N ASP A 178 1.34 15.55 -7.44
CA ASP A 178 0.95 16.94 -7.67
C ASP A 178 1.48 17.47 -9.01
N GLY A 179 2.58 16.89 -9.51
CA GLY A 179 3.12 17.17 -10.84
C GLY A 179 2.32 16.53 -11.99
N LEU A 180 1.37 15.65 -11.71
CA LEU A 180 0.52 15.03 -12.74
C LEU A 180 -0.71 15.89 -13.02
N ASP A 181 -1.02 16.13 -14.29
CA ASP A 181 -2.26 16.80 -14.70
C ASP A 181 -3.46 15.83 -14.67
N ARG A 182 -3.79 15.31 -13.49
CA ARG A 182 -4.95 14.43 -13.25
C ARG A 182 -5.30 14.31 -11.77
N PRO A 183 -6.57 14.00 -11.44
CA PRO A 183 -6.95 13.66 -10.08
C PRO A 183 -6.28 12.36 -9.63
N HIS A 184 -6.11 12.24 -8.32
CA HIS A 184 -5.70 11.02 -7.64
C HIS A 184 -6.65 10.73 -6.47
N LEU A 185 -6.81 9.46 -6.12
CA LEU A 185 -7.56 9.04 -4.94
C LEU A 185 -6.58 8.85 -3.77
N HIS A 186 -6.70 9.66 -2.73
CA HIS A 186 -5.96 9.46 -1.48
C HIS A 186 -6.72 8.51 -0.55
N ILE A 187 -6.00 7.58 0.08
CA ILE A 187 -6.52 6.64 1.06
C ILE A 187 -5.56 6.61 2.24
N ASP A 188 -6.09 6.79 3.44
CA ASP A 188 -5.35 6.60 4.68
C ASP A 188 -5.46 5.16 5.17
N TYR A 189 -4.35 4.61 5.64
CA TYR A 189 -4.29 3.31 6.29
C TYR A 189 -5.31 3.20 7.42
N GLU A 190 -5.44 4.24 8.25
CA GLU A 190 -6.34 4.25 9.39
C GLU A 190 -7.81 4.14 8.95
N ASP A 191 -8.20 4.78 7.84
CA ASP A 191 -9.55 4.66 7.28
C ASP A 191 -9.78 3.26 6.70
N LEU A 192 -8.77 2.70 6.02
CA LEU A 192 -8.80 1.33 5.49
C LEU A 192 -8.93 0.28 6.60
N CYS A 193 -8.37 0.53 7.77
CA CYS A 193 -8.50 -0.33 8.95
C CYS A 193 -9.83 -0.17 9.66
N ALA A 194 -10.29 1.08 9.86
CA ALA A 194 -11.47 1.40 10.64
C ALA A 194 -12.77 1.00 9.90
N ASP A 195 -12.85 1.28 8.60
CA ASP A 195 -14.00 0.92 7.76
C ASP A 195 -13.54 0.46 6.36
N PRO A 196 -13.06 -0.79 6.26
CA PRO A 196 -12.68 -1.36 4.97
C PRO A 196 -13.81 -1.30 3.93
N PRO A 197 -15.07 -1.69 4.23
CA PRO A 197 -16.17 -1.61 3.27
C PRO A 197 -16.36 -0.22 2.65
N ALA A 198 -16.41 0.85 3.46
CA ALA A 198 -16.56 2.21 2.96
C ALA A 198 -15.35 2.66 2.14
N THR A 199 -14.15 2.25 2.55
CA THR A 199 -12.91 2.54 1.79
C THR A 199 -12.92 1.86 0.42
N PHE A 200 -13.31 0.58 0.35
CA PHE A 200 -13.42 -0.14 -0.92
C PHE A 200 -14.51 0.43 -1.82
N GLU A 201 -15.63 0.90 -1.27
CA GLU A 201 -16.66 1.57 -2.07
C GLU A 201 -16.12 2.81 -2.79
N LYS A 202 -15.33 3.64 -2.09
CA LYS A 202 -14.63 4.79 -2.70
C LYS A 202 -13.71 4.35 -3.83
N VAL A 203 -12.93 3.28 -3.61
CA VAL A 203 -12.00 2.74 -4.62
C VAL A 203 -12.75 2.20 -5.84
N PHE A 204 -13.81 1.41 -5.65
CA PHE A 204 -14.59 0.87 -6.75
C PHE A 204 -15.24 1.96 -7.58
N LYS A 205 -15.80 2.98 -6.92
CA LYS A 205 -16.36 4.15 -7.59
C LYS A 205 -15.31 4.88 -8.42
N TYR A 206 -14.12 5.08 -7.87
CA TYR A 206 -13.01 5.74 -8.57
C TYR A 206 -12.54 4.93 -9.80
N LEU A 207 -12.41 3.61 -9.65
CA LEU A 207 -12.04 2.69 -10.73
C LEU A 207 -13.18 2.44 -11.73
N GLY A 208 -14.40 2.94 -11.48
CA GLY A 208 -15.56 2.71 -12.34
C GLY A 208 -16.02 1.24 -12.41
N VAL A 209 -15.72 0.46 -11.37
CA VAL A 209 -16.16 -0.94 -11.26
C VAL A 209 -17.35 -1.06 -10.30
N ARG A 210 -18.07 -2.17 -10.39
CA ARG A 210 -19.21 -2.42 -9.49
C ARG A 210 -18.69 -2.61 -8.06
N SER A 211 -19.43 -2.13 -7.07
CA SER A 211 -19.16 -2.48 -5.68
C SER A 211 -19.56 -3.94 -5.44
N LEU A 212 -18.60 -4.76 -5.02
CA LEU A 212 -18.81 -6.15 -4.64
C LEU A 212 -18.03 -6.44 -3.35
N PRO A 213 -18.49 -7.40 -2.53
CA PRO A 213 -17.68 -7.89 -1.41
C PRO A 213 -16.33 -8.41 -1.90
N VAL A 214 -15.27 -8.04 -1.19
CA VAL A 214 -13.90 -8.46 -1.46
C VAL A 214 -13.28 -9.11 -0.23
N ALA A 215 -12.36 -10.04 -0.46
CA ALA A 215 -11.59 -10.70 0.58
C ALA A 215 -10.11 -10.34 0.40
N GLY A 216 -9.54 -9.62 1.36
CA GLY A 216 -8.11 -9.32 1.38
C GLY A 216 -7.32 -10.31 2.24
N ALA A 217 -6.01 -10.36 2.02
CA ALA A 217 -5.08 -10.96 2.99
C ALA A 217 -5.20 -10.25 4.34
N THR A 218 -4.92 -10.94 5.45
CA THR A 218 -5.04 -10.35 6.79
C THR A 218 -4.28 -9.04 6.93
N LEU A 219 -4.91 -8.06 7.59
CA LEU A 219 -4.26 -6.83 8.00
C LEU A 219 -3.08 -7.12 8.93
N LYS A 220 -2.15 -6.17 8.94
CA LYS A 220 -0.90 -6.28 9.67
C LYS A 220 -1.17 -6.52 11.17
N ASN A 221 -0.43 -7.46 11.77
CA ASN A 221 -0.62 -7.95 13.14
C ASN A 221 0.41 -7.36 14.14
N THR A 222 0.78 -6.09 13.99
CA THR A 222 1.56 -5.36 15.02
C THR A 222 0.55 -4.60 15.85
N SER A 223 0.67 -4.64 17.19
CA SER A 223 -0.23 -3.89 18.07
C SER A 223 -0.29 -2.42 17.65
N ASP A 224 -1.49 -1.86 17.68
CA ASP A 224 -1.72 -0.45 17.39
C ASP A 224 -1.31 0.45 18.56
N ASP A 225 -1.10 -0.12 19.76
CA ASP A 225 -0.51 0.59 20.90
C ASP A 225 1.02 0.47 20.88
N LEU A 226 1.69 1.61 20.77
CA LEU A 226 3.15 1.69 20.78
C LEU A 226 3.76 1.28 22.13
N ARG A 227 3.02 1.43 23.24
CA ARG A 227 3.47 0.99 24.57
C ARG A 227 3.60 -0.52 24.69
N GLU A 228 2.88 -1.27 23.85
CA GLU A 228 2.98 -2.72 23.76
C GLU A 228 4.10 -3.20 22.82
N VAL A 229 4.75 -2.27 22.12
CA VAL A 229 5.78 -2.59 21.10
C VAL A 229 7.15 -2.00 21.45
N ILE A 230 7.22 -0.88 22.18
CA ILE A 230 8.44 -0.14 22.45
C ILE A 230 8.80 -0.22 23.94
N ALA A 231 9.98 -0.77 24.26
CA ALA A 231 10.43 -0.90 25.65
C ALA A 231 10.75 0.46 26.28
N ASN A 232 11.40 1.35 25.52
CA ASN A 232 11.79 2.69 25.92
C ASN A 232 10.84 3.76 25.36
N PHE A 233 9.52 3.52 25.45
CA PHE A 233 8.49 4.40 24.90
C PHE A 233 8.59 5.83 25.44
N ASP A 234 8.68 5.99 26.76
CA ASP A 234 8.70 7.31 27.40
C ASP A 234 9.96 8.11 27.02
N GLU A 235 11.11 7.44 26.90
CA GLU A 235 12.36 8.04 26.43
C GLU A 235 12.21 8.59 25.01
N LEU A 236 11.70 7.77 24.08
CA LEU A 236 11.48 8.21 22.70
C LEU A 236 10.46 9.34 22.64
N ARG A 237 9.34 9.24 23.37
CA ARG A 237 8.30 10.27 23.37
C ARG A 237 8.84 11.62 23.84
N GLU A 238 9.64 11.64 24.91
CA GLU A 238 10.21 12.86 25.49
C GLU A 238 11.10 13.61 24.48
N LEU A 239 11.86 12.89 23.65
CA LEU A 239 12.70 13.51 22.61
C LEU A 239 11.90 14.29 21.55
N TYR A 240 10.60 14.01 21.42
CA TYR A 240 9.70 14.65 20.47
C TYR A 240 8.65 15.53 21.16
N ALA A 241 8.78 15.80 22.46
CA ALA A 241 7.89 16.68 23.20
C ALA A 241 7.88 18.10 22.57
N GLY A 242 6.68 18.68 22.43
CA GLY A 242 6.49 19.98 21.79
C GLY A 242 6.59 19.98 20.26
N THR A 243 6.82 18.82 19.63
CA THR A 243 6.79 18.68 18.16
C THR A 243 5.43 18.17 17.68
N ALA A 244 5.18 18.22 16.37
CA ALA A 244 3.99 17.62 15.77
C ALA A 244 3.89 16.10 16.00
N TYR A 245 4.99 15.43 16.36
CA TYR A 245 5.05 14.00 16.60
C TYR A 245 4.61 13.57 17.99
N GLU A 246 4.62 14.47 18.98
CA GLU A 246 4.27 14.12 20.36
C GLU A 246 2.89 13.47 20.43
N ALA A 247 1.89 14.10 19.80
CA ALA A 247 0.52 13.58 19.76
C ALA A 247 0.40 12.23 19.03
N MET A 248 1.34 11.91 18.13
CA MET A 248 1.34 10.65 17.39
C MET A 248 1.81 9.45 18.23
N PHE A 249 2.58 9.69 19.30
CA PHE A 249 2.93 8.66 20.28
C PHE A 249 1.72 8.21 21.10
N ASP A 250 0.78 9.13 21.36
CA ASP A 250 -0.38 8.89 22.23
C ASP A 250 -1.68 8.59 21.46
N ALA A 251 -1.67 8.72 20.13
CA ALA A 251 -2.84 8.46 19.30
C ALA A 251 -3.24 6.97 19.32
N ALA A 252 -4.40 6.67 19.90
CA ALA A 252 -5.10 5.42 19.67
C ALA A 252 -5.69 5.41 18.25
N GLY A 253 -5.54 4.30 17.52
CA GLY A 253 -5.93 4.19 16.11
C GLY A 253 -4.89 3.49 15.28
#